data_AF-A0A845SN25-F1
#
_entry.id   AF-A0A845SN25-F1
#
_cell.length_a   1.000
_cell.length_b   1.000
_cell.length_c   1.000
_cell.angle_alpha   90.00
_cell.angle_beta   90.00
_cell.angle_gamma   90.00
#
_symmetry.space_group_name_H-M   'P 1'
#
loop_
_entity.id
_entity.type
_entity.pdbx_description
1 polymer ?
#
loop_
_entity_poly.entity_id
_entity_poly.type
_entity_poly.pdbx_seq_one_letter_code
_entity_poly.pdbx_strand_id
1 'polypeptide(L)'
;MTKWIYPEVIERLKESCINFLDEKTTVQNIQTEIFSAESQVVAFEEKWLRTALFNAENEIELLCFTVNEDELVVSIKPIVQDILDKIQ
;
A
#
# COMPACT_ATOMS: atom_id res chain seq x y z
N MET A 1 7.31 -13.59 -15.38
CA MET A 1 6.82 -13.75 -14.00
C MET A 1 7.95 -13.41 -13.07
N THR A 2 7.92 -12.20 -12.50
CA THR A 2 8.87 -11.78 -11.49
C THR A 2 8.66 -12.69 -10.28
N LYS A 3 9.66 -13.50 -9.93
CA LYS A 3 9.57 -14.37 -8.76
C LYS A 3 9.91 -13.51 -7.55
N TRP A 4 8.89 -12.87 -6.99
CA TRP A 4 8.99 -12.11 -5.73
C TRP A 4 9.57 -12.99 -4.63
N ILE A 5 10.36 -12.41 -3.74
CA ILE A 5 10.95 -13.11 -2.60
C ILE A 5 9.86 -13.47 -1.58
N TYR A 6 8.86 -12.60 -1.44
CA TYR A 6 7.68 -12.81 -0.57
C TYR A 6 6.37 -12.86 -1.37
N PRO A 7 6.15 -13.87 -2.22
CA PRO A 7 5.03 -13.88 -3.17
C PRO A 7 3.66 -13.76 -2.50
N GLU A 8 3.46 -14.41 -1.35
CA GLU A 8 2.20 -14.34 -0.61
C GLU A 8 1.92 -12.95 -0.01
N VAL A 9 2.97 -12.21 0.37
CA VAL A 9 2.83 -10.84 0.88
C VAL A 9 2.44 -9.91 -0.28
N ILE A 10 3.08 -10.08 -1.43
CA ILE A 10 2.80 -9.28 -2.62
C ILE A 10 1.37 -9.51 -3.14
N GLU A 11 0.92 -10.76 -3.21
CA GLU A 11 -0.43 -11.06 -3.71
C GLU A 11 -1.52 -10.50 -2.79
N ARG A 12 -1.37 -10.63 -1.45
CA ARG A 12 -2.33 -10.01 -0.50
C ARG A 12 -2.35 -8.48 -0.61
N LEU A 13 -1.18 -7.86 -0.74
CA LEU A 13 -1.09 -6.41 -0.91
C LEU A 13 -1.76 -5.96 -2.21
N LYS A 14 -1.52 -6.66 -3.32
CA LYS A 14 -2.20 -6.41 -4.60
C LYS A 14 -3.71 -6.49 -4.47
N GLU A 15 -4.23 -7.56 -3.89
CA GLU A 15 -5.67 -7.75 -3.69
C GLU A 15 -6.27 -6.61 -2.88
N SER A 16 -5.59 -6.19 -1.80
CA SER A 16 -6.03 -5.05 -0.99
C SER A 16 -5.98 -3.72 -1.75
N CYS A 17 -4.94 -3.46 -2.54
CA CYS A 17 -4.87 -2.27 -3.41
C CYS A 17 -6.04 -2.25 -4.41
N ILE A 18 -6.31 -3.36 -5.09
CA ILE A 18 -7.43 -3.48 -6.04
C ILE A 18 -8.75 -3.25 -5.32
N ASN A 19 -8.97 -3.89 -4.18
CA ASN A 19 -10.18 -3.71 -3.39
C ASN A 19 -10.36 -2.26 -2.92
N PHE A 20 -9.28 -1.54 -2.60
CA PHE A 20 -9.35 -0.13 -2.22
C PHE A 20 -9.71 0.77 -3.41
N LEU A 21 -9.07 0.54 -4.56
CA LEU A 21 -9.37 1.29 -5.80
C LEU A 21 -10.82 1.09 -6.26
N ASP A 22 -11.37 -0.11 -6.03
CA ASP A 22 -12.77 -0.47 -6.27
C ASP A 22 -13.73 -0.01 -5.16
N GLU A 23 -13.26 0.71 -4.13
CA GLU A 23 -14.05 1.20 -2.98
C GLU A 23 -14.72 0.07 -2.16
N LYS A 24 -14.13 -1.13 -2.18
CA LYS A 24 -14.59 -2.32 -1.43
C LYS A 24 -13.95 -2.45 -0.04
N THR A 25 -12.96 -1.62 0.29
CA THR A 25 -12.31 -1.59 1.61
C THR A 25 -12.07 -0.16 2.08
N THR A 26 -11.76 0.01 3.36
CA THR A 26 -11.58 1.31 4.01
C THR A 26 -10.13 1.77 3.95
N VAL A 27 -9.91 3.08 4.18
CA VAL A 27 -8.59 3.68 4.35
C VAL A 27 -7.78 2.98 5.44
N GLN A 28 -8.40 2.70 6.59
CA GLN A 28 -7.76 2.03 7.71
C GLN A 28 -7.27 0.62 7.34
N ASN A 29 -8.07 -0.12 6.56
CA ASN A 29 -7.71 -1.47 6.14
C ASN A 29 -6.54 -1.47 5.16
N ILE A 30 -6.54 -0.58 4.15
CA ILE A 30 -5.42 -0.51 3.19
C ILE A 30 -4.13 -0.02 3.86
N GLN A 31 -4.22 0.94 4.78
CA GLN A 31 -3.06 1.40 5.56
C GLN A 31 -2.47 0.26 6.40
N THR A 32 -3.33 -0.51 7.08
CA THR A 32 -2.91 -1.66 7.88
C THR A 32 -2.22 -2.73 7.03
N GLU A 33 -2.74 -3.00 5.83
CA GLU A 33 -2.13 -3.97 4.91
C GLU A 33 -0.75 -3.48 4.41
N ILE A 34 -0.63 -2.21 4.04
CA ILE A 34 0.65 -1.61 3.60
C ILE A 34 1.70 -1.72 4.73
N PHE A 35 1.34 -1.34 5.96
CA PHE A 35 2.20 -1.46 7.13
C PHE A 35 2.62 -2.92 7.40
N SER A 36 1.68 -3.85 7.29
CA SER A 36 1.91 -5.28 7.46
C SER A 36 2.88 -5.82 6.41
N ALA A 37 2.71 -5.42 5.14
CA ALA A 37 3.59 -5.80 4.05
C ALA A 37 5.00 -5.21 4.23
N GLU A 38 5.10 -3.93 4.60
CA GLU A 38 6.38 -3.28 4.92
C GLU A 38 7.15 -4.04 6.01
N SER A 39 6.46 -4.43 7.08
CA SER A 39 7.06 -5.14 8.22
C SER A 39 7.56 -6.55 7.85
N GLN A 40 6.99 -7.17 6.81
CA GLN A 40 7.33 -8.53 6.38
C GLN A 40 8.42 -8.57 5.30
N VAL A 41 8.58 -7.51 4.49
CA VAL A 41 9.59 -7.46 3.42
C VAL A 41 10.95 -7.05 4.01
N VAL A 42 11.87 -8.02 4.16
CA VAL A 42 13.19 -7.80 4.80
C VAL A 42 14.37 -8.02 3.84
N ALA A 43 14.14 -8.62 2.67
CA ALA A 43 15.19 -8.96 1.72
C ALA A 43 15.93 -7.74 1.16
N PHE A 44 17.25 -7.87 0.96
CA PHE A 44 18.09 -6.77 0.47
C PHE A 44 17.71 -6.37 -0.97
N GLU A 45 17.41 -7.34 -1.82
CA GLU A 45 16.96 -7.16 -3.20
C GLU A 45 15.59 -6.47 -3.29
N GLU A 46 14.77 -6.55 -2.25
CA GLU A 46 13.45 -5.89 -2.15
C GLU A 46 13.43 -4.75 -1.12
N LYS A 47 14.60 -4.28 -0.66
CA LYS A 47 14.71 -3.15 0.27
C LYS A 47 14.03 -1.88 -0.29
N TRP A 48 14.08 -1.70 -1.61
CA TRP A 48 13.40 -0.61 -2.30
C TRP A 48 11.87 -0.67 -2.10
N LEU A 49 11.28 -1.87 -2.10
CA LEU A 49 9.85 -2.06 -1.93
C LEU A 49 9.45 -1.72 -0.50
N ARG A 50 10.21 -2.22 0.49
CA ARG A 50 10.02 -1.83 1.88
C ARG A 50 10.04 -0.30 2.06
N THR A 51 11.01 0.39 1.45
CA THR A 51 11.08 1.86 1.51
C THR A 51 9.89 2.52 0.83
N ALA A 52 9.42 2.00 -0.31
CA ALA A 52 8.24 2.53 -0.98
C ALA A 52 6.96 2.38 -0.12
N LEU A 53 6.76 1.21 0.49
CA LEU A 53 5.64 0.94 1.38
C LEU A 53 5.68 1.82 2.64
N PHE A 54 6.86 1.96 3.25
CA PHE A 54 7.05 2.86 4.40
C PHE A 54 6.67 4.30 4.06
N ASN A 55 7.15 4.84 2.93
CA ASN A 55 6.85 6.21 2.54
C ASN A 55 5.35 6.41 2.29
N ALA A 56 4.71 5.45 1.61
CA ALA A 56 3.29 5.50 1.33
C ALA A 56 2.44 5.43 2.61
N GLU A 57 2.82 4.57 3.56
CA GLU A 57 2.13 4.44 4.85
C GLU A 57 2.17 5.77 5.63
N ASN A 58 3.36 6.38 5.75
CA ASN A 58 3.52 7.68 6.42
C ASN A 58 2.74 8.80 5.72
N GLU A 59 2.69 8.79 4.38
CA GLU A 59 1.92 9.78 3.62
C GLU A 59 0.41 9.61 3.87
N ILE A 60 -0.08 8.37 3.88
CA ILE A 60 -1.47 8.06 4.23
C ILE A 60 -1.78 8.49 5.66
N GLU A 61 -0.90 8.20 6.63
CA GLU A 61 -1.06 8.63 8.02
C GLU A 61 -1.19 10.15 8.11
N LEU A 62 -0.33 10.89 7.42
CA LEU A 62 -0.40 12.35 7.36
C LEU A 62 -1.74 12.84 6.78
N LEU A 63 -2.21 12.24 5.68
CA LEU A 63 -3.47 12.60 5.04
C LEU A 63 -4.66 12.36 5.97
N CYS A 64 -4.66 11.27 6.76
CA CYS A 64 -5.70 10.98 7.74
C CYS A 64 -5.87 12.09 8.80
N PHE A 65 -4.83 12.89 9.07
CA PHE A 65 -4.88 14.01 10.02
C PHE A 65 -5.02 15.39 9.36
N THR A 66 -4.84 15.49 8.04
CA THR A 66 -4.75 16.79 7.35
C THR A 66 -5.80 17.02 6.28
N VAL A 67 -6.51 15.97 5.87
CA VAL A 67 -7.57 16.02 4.85
C VAL A 67 -8.91 15.68 5.46
N ASN A 68 -9.98 16.31 4.95
CA ASN A 68 -11.34 16.00 5.37
C ASN A 68 -11.70 14.57 4.95
N GLU A 69 -12.53 13.90 5.75
CA GLU A 69 -12.94 12.51 5.51
C GLU A 69 -13.53 12.29 4.10
N ASP A 70 -14.30 13.27 3.61
CA ASP A 70 -14.93 13.26 2.28
C ASP A 70 -13.92 13.29 1.11
N GLU A 71 -12.71 13.82 1.33
CA GLU A 71 -11.65 13.97 0.32
C GLU A 71 -10.51 12.96 0.51
N LEU A 72 -10.50 12.26 1.64
CA LEU A 72 -9.42 11.37 2.04
C LEU A 72 -9.24 10.21 1.06
N VAL A 73 -10.34 9.57 0.65
CA VAL A 73 -10.31 8.46 -0.31
C VAL A 73 -9.70 8.91 -1.65
N VAL A 74 -10.13 10.06 -2.17
CA VAL A 74 -9.63 10.62 -3.43
C VAL A 74 -8.13 10.93 -3.34
N SER A 75 -7.69 11.45 -2.19
CA SER A 75 -6.29 11.81 -1.94
C SER A 75 -5.37 10.59 -1.83
N ILE A 76 -5.89 9.45 -1.35
CA ILE A 76 -5.10 8.22 -1.15
C ILE A 76 -5.04 7.35 -2.41
N LYS A 77 -6.07 7.40 -3.28
CA LYS A 77 -6.09 6.65 -4.56
C LYS A 77 -4.79 6.73 -5.38
N PRO A 78 -4.17 7.91 -5.63
CA PRO A 78 -2.92 7.97 -6.40
C PRO A 78 -1.75 7.26 -5.70
N ILE A 79 -1.67 7.27 -4.37
CA ILE A 79 -0.63 6.59 -3.60
C ILE A 79 -0.79 5.07 -3.76
N VAL A 80 -2.01 4.57 -3.59
CA VAL A 80 -2.32 3.13 -3.73
C VAL A 80 -2.09 2.65 -5.16
N GLN A 81 -2.39 3.47 -6.16
CA GLN A 81 -2.10 3.16 -7.56
C GLN A 81 -0.59 3.05 -7.82
N ASP A 82 0.22 3.97 -7.28
CA ASP A 82 1.68 3.91 -7.44
C ASP A 82 2.28 2.64 -6.81
N ILE A 83 1.75 2.18 -5.66
CA ILE A 83 2.14 0.89 -5.07
C ILE A 83 1.81 -0.25 -6.03
N LEU A 84 0.57 -0.31 -6.54
CA LEU A 84 0.09 -1.37 -7.43
C LEU A 84 0.93 -1.45 -8.70
N ASP A 85 1.25 -0.30 -9.30
CA ASP A 85 2.05 -0.23 -10.53
C ASP A 85 3.48 -0.76 -10.34
N LYS A 86 4.05 -0.66 -9.13
CA LYS A 86 5.39 -1.19 -8.83
C LYS A 86 5.41 -2.70 -8.60
N ILE A 87 4.29 -3.30 -8.21
CA ILE A 87 4.22 -4.71 -7.81
C ILE A 87 3.52 -5.60 -8.85
N GLN A 88 2.85 -5.04 -9.87
CA GLN A 88 2.19 -5.81 -10.92
C GLN A 88 3.15 -6.46 -11.93
#